data_AF-A0A1J3J6D3-F1
#
_entry.id   AF-A0A1J3J6D3-F1
#
_cell.length_a   1.000
_cell.length_b   1.000
_cell.length_c   1.000
_cell.angle_alpha   90.00
_cell.angle_beta   90.00
_cell.angle_gamma   90.00
#
_symmetry.space_group_name_H-M   'P 1'
#
loop_
_entity.id
_entity.type
_entity.pdbx_description
1 polymer ?
#
loop_
_entity_poly.entity_id
_entity_poly.type
_entity_poly.pdbx_seq_one_letter_code
_entity_poly.pdbx_strand_id
1 'polypeptide(L)' 'NTLALTEMVRGLSLTLKYFFDPKVTISYPFEKGPLSPRFRGEHALRRYPTGEERCIACKLCEAMYVQLKQ' A
#
# COMPACT_ATOMS: atom_id res chain seq x y z
N ASN A 1 18.08 41.52 0.28
CA ASN A 1 17.02 40.48 0.12
C ASN A 1 16.44 39.95 1.44
N THR A 2 16.77 40.52 2.60
CA THR A 2 16.29 40.05 3.92
C THR A 2 15.14 40.87 4.52
N LEU A 3 14.85 42.07 4.00
CA LEU A 3 13.89 43.02 4.58
C LEU A 3 12.42 42.78 4.17
N ALA A 4 12.17 42.02 3.10
CA ALA A 4 10.85 41.94 2.47
C ALA A 4 10.10 40.61 2.69
N LEU A 5 10.59 39.72 3.58
CA LEU A 5 9.96 38.43 3.94
C LEU A 5 9.38 37.64 2.75
N THR A 6 9.96 37.81 1.56
CA THR A 6 9.38 37.36 0.28
C THR A 6 9.25 35.84 0.24
N GLU A 7 10.20 35.14 0.85
CA GLU A 7 10.17 33.69 0.97
C GLU A 7 9.03 33.20 1.87
N MET A 8 8.66 33.95 2.91
CA MET A 8 7.52 33.59 3.76
C MET A 8 6.18 33.83 3.06
N VAL A 9 6.04 34.95 2.35
CA VAL A 9 4.83 35.22 1.55
C VAL A 9 4.67 34.18 0.44
N ARG A 10 5.77 33.75 -0.17
CA ARG A 10 5.78 32.66 -1.16
C ARG A 10 5.41 31.31 -0.57
N GLY A 11 5.86 31.01 0.66
CA GLY A 11 5.45 29.80 1.38
C GLY A 11 3.95 29.81 1.72
N LEU A 12 3.43 30.94 2.20
CA LEU A 12 2.00 31.11 2.52
C LEU A 12 1.11 31.07 1.28
N SER A 13 1.55 31.62 0.14
CA SER A 13 0.75 31.55 -1.09
C SER A 13 0.64 30.11 -1.63
N LEU A 14 1.68 29.29 -1.42
CA LEU A 14 1.65 27.88 -1.80
C LEU A 14 0.68 27.07 -0.93
N THR A 15 0.67 27.27 0.39
CA THR A 15 -0.27 26.58 1.30
C THR A 15 -1.70 27.00 1.03
N LEU A 16 -1.95 28.29 0.78
CA LEU A 16 -3.27 28.80 0.42
C LEU A 16 -3.78 28.18 -0.89
N LYS A 17 -2.89 27.96 -1.87
CA LYS A 17 -3.24 27.28 -3.12
C LYS A 17 -3.70 25.83 -2.89
N TYR A 18 -2.90 25.04 -2.17
CA TYR A 18 -3.24 23.64 -1.87
C TYR A 18 -4.44 23.50 -0.93
N PHE A 19 -4.80 24.54 -0.17
CA PHE A 19 -6.02 24.55 0.65
C PHE A 19 -7.30 24.58 -0.18
N PHE A 20 -7.27 25.24 -1.34
CA PHE A 20 -8.41 25.28 -2.27
C PHE A 20 -8.40 24.15 -3.31
N ASP A 21 -7.30 23.38 -3.41
CA ASP A 21 -7.23 22.23 -4.29
C ASP A 21 -8.10 21.07 -3.76
N PRO A 22 -8.74 20.29 -4.65
CA PRO A 22 -9.57 19.17 -4.24
C PRO A 22 -8.74 18.09 -3.52
N LYS A 23 -9.26 17.58 -2.39
CA LYS A 23 -8.61 16.53 -1.61
C LYS A 23 -8.44 15.25 -2.44
N VAL A 24 -7.24 14.66 -2.42
CA VAL A 24 -6.93 13.37 -3.10
C VAL A 24 -7.10 12.18 -2.12
N THR A 25 -7.97 12.32 -1.13
CA THR A 25 -8.21 11.27 -0.13
C THR A 25 -9.28 10.30 -0.61
N ILE A 26 -8.97 9.00 -0.61
CA ILE A 26 -9.99 7.95 -0.77
C ILE A 26 -10.76 7.74 0.53
N SER A 27 -12.05 7.49 0.44
CA SER A 27 -12.90 7.24 1.61
C SER A 27 -12.91 5.76 2.01
N TYR A 28 -11.88 5.30 2.73
CA TYR A 28 -11.91 3.94 3.29
C TYR A 28 -13.01 3.83 4.37
N PRO A 29 -13.83 2.77 4.41
CA PRO A 29 -13.77 1.49 3.66
C PRO A 29 -14.60 1.44 2.36
N PHE A 30 -15.28 2.52 1.99
CA PHE A 30 -16.19 2.57 0.84
C PHE A 30 -15.46 2.62 -0.51
N GLU A 31 -14.31 3.29 -0.55
CA GLU A 31 -13.43 3.39 -1.72
C GLU A 31 -12.07 2.76 -1.37
N LYS A 32 -11.71 1.68 -2.06
CA LYS A 32 -10.40 1.02 -1.94
C LYS A 32 -9.49 1.48 -3.07
N GLY A 33 -8.22 1.73 -2.75
CA GLY A 33 -7.21 2.07 -3.74
C GLY A 33 -6.98 0.93 -4.76
N PRO A 34 -6.50 1.24 -5.97
CA PRO A 34 -6.22 0.23 -6.98
C PRO A 34 -5.10 -0.70 -6.50
N LEU A 35 -5.39 -1.99 -6.43
CA LEU A 35 -4.45 -3.01 -6.02
C LEU A 35 -3.82 -3.67 -7.24
N SER A 36 -2.49 -3.76 -7.29
CA SER A 36 -1.83 -4.47 -8.39
C SER A 36 -2.14 -5.97 -8.32
N PRO A 37 -2.24 -6.69 -9.46
CA PRO A 37 -2.45 -8.14 -9.46
C PRO A 37 -1.34 -8.94 -8.75
N ARG A 38 -0.19 -8.32 -8.50
CA ARG A 38 0.96 -8.90 -7.80
C ARG A 38 1.00 -8.56 -6.31
N PHE A 39 -0.04 -7.94 -5.77
CA PHE A 39 -0.10 -7.66 -4.35
C PHE A 39 -0.04 -8.95 -3.53
N ARG A 40 0.87 -8.97 -2.56
CA ARG A 40 1.02 -10.07 -1.60
C ARG A 40 0.11 -9.79 -0.41
N GLY A 41 -1.05 -10.43 -0.41
CA GLY A 41 -2.02 -10.38 0.69
C GLY A 41 -1.93 -11.61 1.59
N GLU A 42 -3.07 -12.06 2.08
CA GLU A 42 -3.18 -13.27 2.88
C GLU A 42 -2.84 -14.53 2.08
N HIS A 43 -2.08 -15.44 2.71
CA HIS A 43 -1.72 -16.71 2.11
C HIS A 43 -2.90 -17.68 2.20
N ALA A 44 -3.33 -18.23 1.05
CA ALA A 44 -4.43 -19.17 0.98
C ALA A 44 -4.00 -20.47 0.26
N LEU A 45 -4.37 -21.61 0.84
CA LEU A 45 -4.11 -22.91 0.22
C LEU A 45 -5.10 -23.14 -0.93
N ARG A 46 -4.57 -23.32 -2.14
CA ARG A 46 -5.37 -23.59 -3.34
C ARG A 46 -5.67 -25.08 -3.47
N ARG A 47 -6.85 -25.38 -4.02
CA ARG A 47 -7.25 -26.74 -4.42
C ARG A 47 -7.16 -26.92 -5.95
N TYR A 48 -7.12 -28.16 -6.40
CA TYR A 48 -7.34 -28.54 -7.80
C TYR A 48 -8.82 -28.36 -8.17
N PRO A 49 -9.17 -28.28 -9.47
CA PRO A 49 -10.56 -28.27 -9.91
C PRO A 49 -11.33 -29.55 -9.52
N THR A 50 -10.62 -30.65 -9.23
CA THR A 50 -11.17 -31.91 -8.71
C THR A 50 -11.51 -31.87 -7.21
N GLY A 51 -11.14 -30.81 -6.49
CA GLY A 51 -11.41 -30.63 -5.07
C GLY A 51 -10.28 -31.08 -4.13
N GLU A 52 -9.27 -31.79 -4.62
CA GLU A 52 -8.08 -32.18 -3.85
C GLU A 52 -7.19 -30.97 -3.55
N GLU A 53 -6.58 -30.90 -2.36
CA GLU A 53 -5.58 -29.88 -2.01
C GLU A 53 -4.30 -29.99 -2.87
N ARG A 54 -3.65 -28.84 -3.15
CA ARG A 54 -2.37 -28.84 -3.88
C ARG A 54 -1.16 -29.11 -2.98
N CYS A 55 -1.33 -29.11 -1.66
CA CYS A 55 -0.25 -29.34 -0.71
C CYS A 55 -0.04 -30.84 -0.53
N ILE A 56 1.17 -31.32 -0.84
CA ILE A 56 1.60 -32.72 -0.63
C ILE A 56 2.47 -32.89 0.62
N ALA A 57 2.41 -31.93 1.56
CA ALA A 57 3.23 -31.90 2.77
C ALA A 57 4.77 -32.00 2.52
N CYS A 58 5.26 -31.43 1.41
CA CYS A 58 6.69 -31.47 1.04
C CYS A 58 7.62 -30.63 1.92
N LYS A 59 7.07 -29.83 2.86
CA LYS A 59 7.82 -28.91 3.76
C LYS A 59 8.73 -27.88 3.07
N LEU A 60 8.64 -27.72 1.75
CA LEU A 60 9.41 -26.71 1.00
C LEU A 60 9.02 -25.28 1.39
N CYS A 61 7.74 -25.04 1.68
CA CYS A 61 7.26 -23.71 2.12
C CYS A 61 7.87 -23.31 3.46
N GLU A 62 8.03 -24.25 4.40
CA GLU A 62 8.70 -24.01 5.69
C GLU A 62 10.20 -23.73 5.50
N ALA A 63 10.86 -24.47 4.62
CA ALA A 63 12.29 -24.28 4.32
C ALA A 63 12.59 -22.97 3.57
N MET A 64 11.71 -22.55 2.64
CA MET A 64 11.89 -21.33 1.85
C MET A 64 11.39 -20.07 2.55
N TYR A 65 10.43 -20.18 3.46
CA TYR A 65 10.05 -19.02 4.23
C TYR A 65 11.30 -18.60 5.01
N VAL A 66 11.82 -17.42 4.71
CA VAL A 66 12.80 -16.72 5.55
C VAL A 66 12.04 -16.25 6.80
N GLN A 67 11.52 -17.18 7.58
CA GLN A 67 10.94 -16.92 8.88
C GLN A 67 11.97 -17.38 9.88
N LEU A 68 12.63 -16.39 10.46
CA LEU A 68 12.47 -16.06 11.89
C LEU A 68 12.33 -17.28 12.81
N LYS A 69 13.14 -18.31 12.59
CA LYS A 69 13.60 -19.16 13.68
C LYS A 69 14.49 -18.29 14.55
N GLN A 70 13.89 -17.65 15.53
CA GLN A 70 14.43 -17.87 16.86
C GLN A 70 14.19 -19.34 17.20
#